data_AF-A0A8T2W012-F1
#
_entry.id   AF-A0A8T2W012-F1
#
_cell.length_a   1.000
_cell.length_b   1.000
_cell.length_c   1.000
_cell.angle_alpha   90.00
_cell.angle_beta   90.00
_cell.angle_gamma   90.00
#
_symmetry.space_group_name_H-M   'P 1'
#
loop_
_entity.id
_entity.type
_entity.pdbx_description
1 polymer ?
#
loop_
_entity_poly.entity_id
_entity_poly.type
_entity_poly.pdbx_seq_one_letter_code
_entity_poly.pdbx_strand_id
1 'polypeptide(L)'
;MPRHRPAGTVQAGGDFQTPPPDDKGNPDVQDALINMIKFEIGKKQVEEYVEESGDRLKELADEAKEEMERLAELTKMRGDVAFDSALADINKEADEFTEQLRKSREEQAAKDAEFNEWEVDMNATRSEGQFFKNLYQTDKKRPLGESSEMLKLRAQRVIEPAQQEMSSPIRFYLFLVLGFLLAADVGADLASSEPSIGPDLLYSGLCALAVWLAINEKKALK
;
A
#
# COMPACT_ATOMS: atom_id res chain seq x y z
N MET A 1 -88.74 -8.30 28.79
CA MET A 1 -90.18 -8.57 28.98
C MET A 1 -90.72 -9.29 27.74
N PRO A 2 -91.72 -10.17 27.91
CA PRO A 2 -91.84 -11.50 27.30
C PRO A 2 -92.82 -11.50 26.10
N ARG A 3 -92.98 -12.54 25.27
CA ARG A 3 -93.72 -13.77 25.59
C ARG A 3 -93.73 -14.76 24.41
N HIS A 4 -93.56 -16.03 24.77
CA HIS A 4 -94.32 -17.22 24.34
C HIS A 4 -94.51 -17.53 22.85
N ARG A 5 -93.82 -18.62 22.45
CA ARG A 5 -94.33 -19.67 21.56
C ARG A 5 -95.73 -20.15 21.97
N PRO A 6 -96.50 -20.63 21.00
CA PRO A 6 -97.20 -21.90 21.14
C PRO A 6 -96.70 -22.94 20.14
N ALA A 7 -96.78 -24.19 20.59
CA ALA A 7 -96.32 -25.39 19.90
C ALA A 7 -97.43 -26.01 19.03
N GLY A 8 -96.99 -26.61 17.93
CA GLY A 8 -97.49 -27.91 17.48
C GLY A 8 -98.65 -27.92 16.49
N THR A 9 -98.34 -28.34 15.26
CA THR A 9 -98.98 -29.52 14.68
C THR A 9 -98.07 -30.12 13.61
N VAL A 10 -97.71 -31.39 13.79
CA VAL A 10 -97.03 -32.23 12.80
C VAL A 10 -98.08 -32.72 11.82
N GLN A 11 -97.90 -32.45 10.53
CA GLN A 11 -98.60 -33.16 9.46
C GLN A 11 -97.55 -33.89 8.64
N ALA A 12 -97.67 -35.22 8.65
CA ALA A 12 -96.85 -36.16 7.90
C ALA A 12 -97.33 -36.23 6.44
N GLY A 13 -96.39 -36.49 5.53
CA GLY A 13 -96.66 -36.93 4.17
C GLY A 13 -96.17 -35.96 3.09
N GLY A 14 -94.87 -36.02 2.80
CA GLY A 14 -94.28 -35.41 1.62
C GLY A 14 -93.06 -36.23 1.21
N ASP A 15 -93.17 -36.90 0.07
CA ASP A 15 -92.19 -37.83 -0.48
C ASP A 15 -90.79 -37.20 -0.58
N PHE A 16 -89.82 -37.77 0.13
CA PHE A 16 -88.40 -37.43 -0.04
C PHE A 16 -87.89 -38.10 -1.32
N GLN A 17 -88.16 -37.49 -2.46
CA GLN A 17 -87.42 -37.78 -3.68
C GLN A 17 -86.02 -37.22 -3.52
N THR A 18 -85.09 -38.05 -3.03
CA THR A 18 -83.66 -37.81 -3.23
C THR A 18 -83.39 -37.92 -4.74
N PRO A 19 -82.94 -36.86 -5.43
CA PRO A 19 -82.51 -36.99 -6.81
C PRO A 19 -81.37 -38.02 -6.89
N PRO A 20 -81.24 -38.75 -8.00
CA PRO A 20 -80.18 -39.75 -8.17
C PRO A 20 -78.80 -39.08 -8.00
N PRO A 21 -77.77 -39.81 -7.56
CA PRO A 21 -76.43 -39.25 -7.42
C PRO A 21 -75.98 -38.76 -8.80
N ASP A 22 -75.77 -37.45 -8.93
CA ASP A 22 -75.20 -36.87 -10.13
C ASP A 22 -73.78 -37.40 -10.29
N ASP A 23 -73.57 -38.22 -11.32
CA ASP A 23 -72.29 -38.80 -11.75
C ASP A 23 -71.36 -37.74 -12.39
N LYS A 24 -71.59 -36.47 -12.05
CA LYS A 24 -70.80 -35.31 -12.47
C LYS A 24 -70.39 -34.58 -11.21
N GLY A 25 -69.25 -35.00 -10.65
CA GLY A 25 -68.64 -34.31 -9.53
C GLY A 25 -68.53 -32.81 -9.80
N ASN A 26 -68.61 -31.99 -8.75
CA ASN A 26 -68.69 -30.53 -8.84
C ASN A 26 -67.60 -29.97 -9.79
N PRO A 27 -67.96 -29.29 -10.90
CA PRO A 27 -67.01 -28.79 -11.89
C PRO A 27 -66.00 -27.80 -11.30
N ASP A 28 -66.41 -27.01 -10.30
CA ASP A 28 -65.54 -26.04 -9.63
C ASP A 28 -64.39 -26.74 -8.87
N VAL A 29 -64.67 -27.93 -8.32
CA VAL A 29 -63.66 -28.73 -7.59
C VAL A 29 -62.70 -29.39 -8.57
N GLN A 30 -63.17 -29.82 -9.75
CA GLN A 30 -62.32 -30.39 -10.79
C GLN A 30 -61.39 -29.32 -11.39
N ASP A 31 -61.90 -28.12 -11.66
CA ASP A 31 -61.10 -27.01 -12.16
C ASP A 31 -60.05 -26.54 -11.14
N ALA A 32 -60.40 -26.51 -9.85
CA ALA A 32 -59.44 -26.23 -8.78
C ALA A 32 -58.33 -27.28 -8.71
N LEU A 33 -58.66 -28.57 -8.86
CA LEU A 33 -57.70 -29.66 -8.85
C LEU A 33 -56.77 -29.61 -10.07
N ILE A 34 -57.31 -29.32 -11.26
CA ILE A 34 -56.52 -29.14 -12.49
C ILE A 34 -55.54 -27.97 -12.33
N ASN A 35 -55.99 -26.85 -11.74
CA ASN A 35 -55.13 -25.69 -11.49
C ASN A 35 -54.02 -25.99 -10.47
N MET A 36 -54.32 -26.78 -9.43
CA MET A 36 -53.32 -27.23 -8.46
C MET A 36 -52.27 -28.15 -9.11
N ILE A 37 -52.70 -29.11 -9.93
CA ILE A 37 -51.79 -30.00 -10.66
C ILE A 37 -50.91 -29.21 -11.62
N LYS A 38 -51.47 -28.25 -12.38
CA LYS A 38 -50.70 -27.36 -13.27
C LYS A 38 -49.68 -26.53 -12.49
N PHE A 39 -50.05 -26.03 -11.31
CA PHE A 39 -49.14 -25.28 -10.45
C PHE A 39 -48.02 -26.15 -9.90
N GLU A 40 -48.30 -27.38 -9.46
CA GLU A 40 -47.27 -28.32 -9.00
C GLU A 40 -46.30 -28.73 -10.11
N ILE A 41 -46.80 -28.93 -11.33
CA ILE A 41 -45.96 -29.20 -12.51
C ILE A 41 -45.08 -27.98 -12.81
N GLY A 42 -45.65 -26.78 -12.82
CA GLY A 42 -44.89 -25.55 -13.03
C GLY A 42 -43.82 -25.33 -11.96
N LYS A 43 -44.11 -25.64 -10.70
CA LYS A 43 -43.15 -25.58 -9.61
C LYS A 43 -41.97 -26.54 -9.83
N LYS A 44 -42.25 -27.79 -10.20
CA LYS A 44 -41.19 -28.78 -10.49
C LYS A 44 -40.29 -28.35 -11.65
N GLN A 45 -40.87 -27.81 -12.72
CA GLN A 45 -40.08 -27.30 -13.87
C GLN A 45 -39.18 -26.13 -13.48
N VAL A 46 -39.65 -25.23 -12.62
CA VAL A 46 -38.83 -24.10 -12.12
C VAL A 46 -37.73 -24.61 -11.20
N GLU A 47 -38.03 -25.57 -10.33
CA GLU A 47 -37.05 -26.18 -9.43
C GLU A 47 -35.93 -26.88 -10.21
N GLU A 48 -36.28 -27.68 -11.23
CA GLU A 48 -35.32 -28.34 -12.13
C GLU A 48 -34.47 -27.33 -12.91
N TYR A 49 -35.07 -26.25 -13.44
CA TYR A 49 -34.33 -25.20 -14.14
C TYR A 49 -33.38 -24.44 -13.20
N VAL A 50 -33.78 -24.20 -11.95
CA VAL A 50 -32.95 -23.53 -10.94
C VAL A 50 -31.79 -24.43 -10.51
N GLU A 51 -32.01 -25.74 -10.37
CA GLU A 51 -30.97 -26.72 -10.08
C GLU A 51 -29.95 -26.79 -11.23
N GLU A 52 -30.41 -26.96 -12.47
CA GLU A 52 -29.54 -26.98 -13.66
C GLU A 52 -28.76 -25.66 -13.83
N SER A 53 -29.43 -24.52 -13.62
CA SER A 53 -28.76 -23.21 -13.69
C SER A 53 -27.73 -23.04 -12.57
N GLY A 54 -28.02 -23.56 -11.38
CA GLY A 54 -27.10 -23.56 -10.25
C GLY A 54 -25.85 -24.40 -10.53
N ASP A 55 -26.02 -25.59 -11.09
CA ASP A 55 -24.91 -26.47 -11.47
C ASP A 55 -24.04 -25.85 -12.57
N ARG A 56 -24.64 -25.25 -13.59
CA ARG A 56 -23.89 -24.52 -14.64
C ARG A 56 -23.12 -23.33 -14.08
N LEU A 57 -23.72 -22.56 -13.18
CA LEU A 57 -23.03 -21.44 -12.52
C LEU A 57 -21.86 -21.92 -11.67
N LYS A 58 -22.00 -23.09 -11.04
CA LYS A 58 -20.93 -23.70 -10.25
C LYS A 58 -19.78 -24.16 -11.13
N GLU A 59 -20.06 -24.83 -12.25
CA GLU A 59 -19.05 -25.23 -13.24
C GLU A 59 -18.32 -24.00 -13.79
N LEU A 60 -19.05 -22.94 -14.16
CA LEU A 60 -18.46 -21.69 -14.63
C LEU A 60 -17.60 -21.02 -13.56
N ALA A 61 -18.02 -21.06 -12.28
CA ALA A 61 -17.24 -20.50 -11.19
C ALA A 61 -15.95 -21.29 -10.92
N ASP A 62 -16.00 -22.62 -11.01
CA ASP A 62 -14.84 -23.49 -10.86
C ASP A 62 -13.85 -23.30 -12.03
N GLU A 63 -14.35 -23.21 -13.28
CA GLU A 63 -13.52 -22.92 -14.47
C GLU A 63 -12.88 -21.53 -14.38
N ALA A 64 -13.66 -20.50 -14.05
CA ALA A 64 -13.14 -19.15 -13.88
C ALA A 64 -12.08 -19.08 -12.76
N LYS A 65 -12.25 -19.86 -11.68
CA LYS A 65 -11.27 -19.94 -10.61
C LYS A 65 -9.96 -20.58 -11.09
N GLU A 66 -10.03 -21.68 -11.84
CA GLU A 66 -8.85 -22.34 -12.42
C GLU A 66 -8.10 -21.40 -13.39
N GLU A 67 -8.84 -20.70 -14.25
CA GLU A 67 -8.25 -19.72 -15.17
C GLU A 67 -7.59 -18.56 -14.42
N MET A 68 -8.22 -18.05 -13.36
CA MET A 68 -7.63 -16.99 -12.53
C MET A 68 -6.37 -17.46 -11.80
N GLU A 69 -6.36 -18.68 -11.25
CA GLU A 69 -5.17 -19.25 -10.61
C GLU A 69 -4.02 -19.40 -11.62
N ARG A 70 -4.31 -19.91 -12.83
CA ARG A 70 -3.33 -20.03 -13.90
C ARG A 70 -2.79 -18.67 -14.36
N LEU A 71 -3.65 -17.66 -14.50
CA LEU A 71 -3.25 -16.31 -14.88
C LEU A 71 -2.39 -15.66 -13.80
N ALA A 72 -2.74 -15.86 -12.53
CA ALA A 72 -1.97 -15.37 -11.39
C ALA A 72 -0.58 -16.00 -11.36
N GLU A 73 -0.48 -17.32 -11.57
CA GLU A 73 0.80 -18.03 -11.63
C GLU A 73 1.67 -17.53 -12.81
N LEU A 74 1.09 -17.38 -14.00
CA LEU A 74 1.80 -16.87 -15.17
C LEU A 74 2.31 -15.43 -14.95
N THR A 75 1.49 -14.59 -14.32
CA THR A 75 1.85 -13.20 -14.00
C THR A 75 2.99 -13.17 -12.99
N LYS A 76 2.95 -14.05 -11.98
CA LYS A 76 4.02 -14.20 -11.00
C LYS A 76 5.32 -14.65 -11.68
N MET A 77 5.31 -15.72 -12.47
CA MET A 77 6.51 -16.20 -13.18
C MET A 77 7.11 -15.11 -14.08
N ARG A 78 6.27 -14.38 -14.82
CA ARG A 78 6.72 -13.27 -15.67
C ARG A 78 7.32 -12.14 -14.85
N GLY A 79 6.70 -11.82 -13.71
CA GLY A 79 7.20 -10.84 -12.76
C GLY A 79 8.59 -11.23 -12.25
N ASP A 80 8.72 -12.44 -11.71
CA ASP A 80 9.96 -12.97 -11.16
C ASP A 80 11.09 -12.94 -12.19
N VAL A 81 10.84 -13.40 -13.43
CA VAL A 81 11.84 -13.35 -14.52
C VAL A 81 12.25 -11.92 -14.88
N ALA A 82 11.29 -10.98 -14.93
CA ALA A 82 11.58 -9.59 -15.23
C ALA A 82 12.41 -8.93 -14.11
N PHE A 83 12.08 -9.23 -12.85
CA PHE A 83 12.84 -8.75 -11.69
C PHE A 83 14.25 -9.34 -11.66
N ASP A 84 14.41 -10.64 -11.88
CA ASP A 84 15.72 -11.30 -11.91
C ASP A 84 16.61 -10.74 -13.03
N SER A 85 16.04 -10.50 -14.21
CA SER A 85 16.76 -9.85 -15.32
C SER A 85 17.19 -8.43 -14.96
N ALA A 86 16.29 -7.63 -14.39
CA ALA A 86 16.61 -6.26 -13.99
C ALA A 86 17.69 -6.22 -12.89
N LEU A 87 17.64 -7.14 -11.93
CA LEU A 87 18.66 -7.27 -10.89
C LEU A 87 20.01 -7.69 -11.47
N ALA A 88 20.02 -8.60 -12.46
CA ALA A 88 21.24 -9.00 -13.15
C ALA A 88 21.89 -7.81 -13.90
N ASP A 89 21.07 -7.01 -14.59
CA ASP A 89 21.55 -5.82 -15.30
C ASP A 89 22.10 -4.76 -14.32
N ILE A 90 21.41 -4.50 -13.21
CA ILE A 90 21.87 -3.58 -12.17
C ILE A 90 23.19 -4.05 -11.55
N ASN A 91 23.32 -5.35 -11.25
CA ASN A 91 24.56 -5.89 -10.68
C ASN A 91 25.72 -5.75 -11.67
N LYS A 92 25.48 -6.00 -12.96
CA LYS A 92 26.50 -5.82 -14.00
C LYS A 92 26.95 -4.36 -14.09
N GLU A 93 26.02 -3.42 -14.09
CA GLU A 93 26.34 -1.99 -14.13
C GLU A 93 27.08 -1.55 -12.86
N ALA A 94 26.67 -2.04 -11.69
CA ALA A 94 27.35 -1.77 -10.42
C ALA A 94 28.79 -2.30 -10.38
N ASP A 95 29.04 -3.49 -10.94
CA ASP A 95 30.38 -4.05 -11.07
C ASP A 95 31.25 -3.20 -12.01
N GLU A 96 30.71 -2.78 -13.16
CA GLU A 96 31.39 -1.90 -14.10
C GLU A 96 31.74 -0.54 -13.45
N PHE A 97 30.82 0.07 -12.70
CA PHE A 97 31.10 1.28 -11.93
C PHE A 97 32.17 1.07 -10.87
N THR A 98 32.14 -0.07 -10.17
CA THR A 98 33.13 -0.39 -9.15
C THR A 98 34.52 -0.55 -9.77
N GLU A 99 34.62 -1.21 -10.93
CA GLU A 99 35.89 -1.33 -11.65
C GLU A 99 36.39 0.02 -12.17
N GLN A 100 35.50 0.88 -12.70
CA GLN A 100 35.83 2.23 -13.14
C GLN A 100 36.35 3.09 -11.97
N LEU A 101 35.68 3.05 -10.81
CA LEU A 101 36.13 3.77 -9.61
C LEU A 101 37.48 3.26 -9.12
N ARG A 102 37.70 1.94 -9.16
CA ARG A 102 39.00 1.36 -8.80
C ARG A 102 40.10 1.85 -9.73
N LYS A 103 39.90 1.79 -11.05
CA LYS A 103 40.85 2.31 -12.05
C LYS A 103 41.11 3.80 -11.86
N SER A 104 40.07 4.59 -11.66
CA SER A 104 40.19 6.03 -11.43
C SER A 104 41.01 6.36 -10.17
N ARG A 105 40.81 5.62 -9.06
CA ARG A 105 41.63 5.77 -7.85
C ARG A 105 43.08 5.38 -8.06
N GLU A 106 43.34 4.29 -8.78
CA GLU A 106 44.70 3.85 -9.11
C GLU A 106 45.43 4.86 -10.00
N GLU A 107 44.74 5.40 -11.01
CA GLU A 107 45.27 6.46 -11.87
C GLU A 107 45.54 7.76 -11.11
N GLN A 108 44.65 8.15 -10.19
CA GLN A 108 44.86 9.32 -9.34
C GLN A 108 46.06 9.11 -8.41
N ALA A 109 46.17 7.95 -7.77
CA ALA A 109 47.30 7.63 -6.89
C ALA A 109 48.64 7.63 -7.65
N ALA A 110 48.66 7.11 -8.88
CA ALA A 110 49.84 7.16 -9.74
C ALA A 110 50.22 8.60 -10.13
N LYS A 111 49.24 9.42 -10.53
CA LYS A 111 49.45 10.84 -10.85
C LYS A 111 49.93 11.64 -9.64
N ASP A 112 49.39 11.38 -8.45
CA ASP A 112 49.82 12.03 -7.21
C ASP A 112 51.25 11.65 -6.84
N ALA A 113 51.65 10.40 -7.09
CA ALA A 113 53.02 9.94 -6.87
C ALA A 113 54.01 10.63 -7.83
N GLU A 114 53.70 10.65 -9.14
CA GLU A 114 54.50 11.37 -10.15
C GLU A 114 54.61 12.87 -9.82
N PHE A 115 53.51 13.50 -9.43
CA PHE A 115 53.50 14.92 -9.05
C PHE A 115 54.37 15.19 -7.82
N ASN A 116 54.29 14.32 -6.81
CA ASN A 116 55.10 14.45 -5.60
C ASN A 116 56.60 14.23 -5.90
N GLU A 117 56.96 13.31 -6.79
CA GLU A 117 58.34 13.12 -7.24
C GLU A 117 58.84 14.36 -8.02
N TRP A 118 58.02 14.90 -8.92
CA TRP A 118 58.32 16.14 -9.64
C TRP A 118 58.51 17.34 -8.70
N GLU A 119 57.69 17.48 -7.65
CA GLU A 119 57.87 18.53 -6.65
C GLU A 119 59.19 18.38 -5.88
N VAL A 120 59.57 17.16 -5.52
CA VAL A 120 60.85 16.89 -4.83
C VAL A 120 62.03 17.23 -5.73
N ASP A 121 61.99 16.82 -7.01
CA ASP A 121 63.04 17.12 -7.99
C ASP A 121 63.16 18.63 -8.25
N MET A 122 62.03 19.32 -8.50
CA MET A 122 62.00 20.76 -8.69
C MET A 122 62.49 21.52 -7.46
N ASN A 123 62.13 21.07 -6.25
CA ASN A 123 62.63 21.66 -5.01
C ASN A 123 64.14 21.44 -4.87
N ALA A 124 64.64 20.25 -5.22
CA ALA A 124 66.07 19.95 -5.20
C ALA A 124 66.82 20.87 -6.18
N THR A 125 66.42 20.93 -7.46
CA THR A 125 67.03 21.80 -8.48
C THR A 125 66.99 23.28 -8.09
N ARG A 126 65.87 23.76 -7.52
CA ARG A 126 65.74 25.17 -7.09
C ARG A 126 66.55 25.50 -5.84
N SER A 127 66.85 24.51 -5.00
CA SER A 127 67.58 24.68 -3.74
C SER A 127 69.11 24.57 -3.88
N GLU A 128 69.63 24.35 -5.09
CA GLU A 128 71.08 24.30 -5.38
C GLU A 128 71.79 25.65 -5.14
N GLY A 129 71.05 26.76 -5.08
CA GLY A 129 71.54 28.00 -4.47
C GLY A 129 71.29 27.97 -2.96
N GLN A 130 72.35 27.98 -2.13
CA GLN A 130 72.28 27.89 -0.65
C GLN A 130 71.34 28.89 0.05
N PHE A 131 70.83 29.88 -0.67
CA PHE A 131 69.91 30.90 -0.17
C PHE A 131 68.47 30.40 0.09
N PHE A 132 68.00 29.35 -0.60
CA PHE A 132 66.56 29.02 -0.63
C PHE A 132 66.13 27.80 0.20
N LYS A 133 67.07 27.10 0.85
CA LYS A 133 66.79 25.87 1.63
C LYS A 133 65.78 26.05 2.77
N ASN A 134 65.63 27.28 3.29
CA ASN A 134 64.72 27.58 4.42
C ASN A 134 63.36 28.15 3.99
N LEU A 135 63.12 28.43 2.71
CA LEU A 135 61.86 29.04 2.24
C LEU A 135 60.79 28.00 1.84
N TYR A 136 61.21 26.78 1.49
CA TYR A 136 60.33 25.74 0.94
C TYR A 136 60.11 24.54 1.88
N GLN A 137 60.56 24.62 3.13
CA GLN A 137 60.19 23.64 4.16
C GLN A 137 58.75 23.88 4.60
N THR A 138 57.80 23.44 3.78
CA THR A 138 56.38 23.52 4.10
C THR A 138 55.94 22.25 4.82
N ASP A 139 56.19 22.22 6.12
CA ASP A 139 55.50 21.34 7.06
C ASP A 139 53.99 21.66 7.02
N LYS A 140 53.29 20.97 6.11
CA LYS A 140 51.86 20.62 6.05
C LYS A 140 51.42 20.64 4.60
N LYS A 141 51.14 19.44 4.08
CA LYS A 141 50.38 19.18 2.86
C LYS A 141 49.01 19.87 2.97
N ARG A 142 48.94 21.15 2.58
CA ARG A 142 47.67 21.79 2.24
C ARG A 142 47.33 21.33 0.83
N PRO A 143 46.05 21.04 0.50
CA PRO A 143 45.66 20.85 -0.89
C PRO A 143 46.10 22.08 -1.68
N LEU A 144 46.99 21.89 -2.66
CA LEU A 144 47.60 22.99 -3.41
C LEU A 144 46.52 23.74 -4.22
N GLY A 145 46.60 25.08 -4.19
CA GLY A 145 45.81 25.96 -5.07
C GLY A 145 44.54 26.57 -4.48
N GLU A 146 44.11 26.19 -3.27
CA GLU A 146 42.93 26.78 -2.65
C GLU A 146 43.30 27.80 -1.57
N SER A 147 42.93 29.07 -1.80
CA SER A 147 42.90 30.08 -0.75
C SER A 147 41.93 29.63 0.35
N SER A 148 42.11 30.12 1.58
CA SER A 148 41.15 29.86 2.67
C SER A 148 39.72 30.24 2.32
N GLU A 149 39.54 31.17 1.37
CA GLU A 149 38.26 31.54 0.81
C GLU A 149 37.69 30.49 -0.16
N MET A 150 38.51 29.90 -1.03
CA MET A 150 38.10 28.81 -1.93
C MET A 150 37.67 27.56 -1.15
N LEU A 151 38.35 27.24 -0.04
CA LEU A 151 37.98 26.16 0.87
C LEU A 151 36.62 26.43 1.54
N LYS A 152 36.39 27.66 2.00
CA LYS A 152 35.08 28.07 2.56
C LYS A 152 33.98 28.05 1.50
N LEU A 153 34.28 28.48 0.28
CA LEU A 153 33.35 28.47 -0.85
C LEU A 153 32.98 27.05 -1.24
N ARG A 154 33.93 26.11 -1.27
CA ARG A 154 33.65 24.68 -1.49
C ARG A 154 32.82 24.09 -0.36
N ALA A 155 33.16 24.40 0.89
CA ALA A 155 32.37 23.95 2.04
C ALA A 155 30.93 24.46 1.92
N GLN A 156 30.73 25.74 1.59
CA GLN A 156 29.40 26.32 1.34
C GLN A 156 28.71 25.66 0.14
N ARG A 157 29.41 25.42 -0.97
CA ARG A 157 28.88 24.75 -2.17
C ARG A 157 28.49 23.30 -1.94
N VAL A 158 29.03 22.64 -0.91
CA VAL A 158 28.60 21.30 -0.49
C VAL A 158 27.43 21.39 0.49
N ILE A 159 27.41 22.41 1.36
CA ILE A 159 26.32 22.64 2.33
C ILE A 159 25.03 23.08 1.64
N GLU A 160 25.08 23.95 0.62
CA GLU A 160 23.92 24.45 -0.12
C GLU A 160 23.06 23.34 -0.76
N PRO A 161 23.61 22.42 -1.59
CA PRO A 161 22.84 21.33 -2.15
C PRO A 161 22.41 20.33 -1.07
N ALA A 162 23.23 20.08 -0.04
CA ALA A 162 22.81 19.25 1.09
C ALA A 162 21.62 19.88 1.84
N GLN A 163 21.58 21.20 1.99
CA GLN A 163 20.45 21.92 2.58
C GLN A 163 19.22 21.89 1.67
N GLN A 164 19.40 22.03 0.35
CA GLN A 164 18.30 21.93 -0.62
C GLN A 164 17.69 20.52 -0.69
N GLU A 165 18.51 19.48 -0.62
CA GLU A 165 18.04 18.09 -0.52
C GLU A 165 17.41 17.81 0.86
N MET A 166 17.89 18.49 1.91
CA MET A 166 17.29 18.39 3.24
C MET A 166 15.98 19.17 3.38
N SER A 167 15.78 20.24 2.61
CA SER A 167 14.57 21.07 2.60
C SER A 167 13.55 20.57 1.56
N SER A 168 13.11 19.32 1.68
CA SER A 168 12.05 18.79 0.83
C SER A 168 10.67 19.09 1.45
N PRO A 169 9.70 19.66 0.70
CA PRO A 169 8.34 19.90 1.19
C PRO A 169 7.64 18.59 1.61
N ILE A 170 8.09 17.44 1.11
CA ILE A 170 7.58 16.11 1.48
C ILE A 170 7.89 15.80 2.95
N ARG A 171 9.06 16.21 3.47
CA ARG A 171 9.43 16.00 4.88
C ARG A 171 8.50 16.76 5.82
N PHE A 172 8.16 18.00 5.45
CA PHE A 172 7.18 18.80 6.19
C PHE A 172 5.82 18.11 6.29
N TYR A 173 5.30 17.56 5.18
CA TYR A 173 4.05 16.80 5.21
C TYR A 173 4.18 15.50 6.02
N LEU A 174 5.31 14.81 5.93
CA LEU A 174 5.56 13.57 6.68
C LEU A 174 5.58 13.84 8.19
N PHE A 175 6.27 14.88 8.65
CA PHE A 175 6.27 15.27 10.06
C PHE A 175 4.92 15.80 10.53
N LEU A 176 4.15 16.49 9.67
CA LEU A 176 2.78 16.91 9.98
C LEU A 176 1.85 15.72 10.19
N VAL A 177 1.90 14.75 9.28
CA VAL A 177 1.09 13.52 9.35
C VAL A 177 1.50 12.69 10.56
N LEU A 178 2.80 12.54 10.82
CA LEU A 178 3.31 11.82 11.99
C LEU A 178 2.91 12.50 13.30
N GLY A 179 3.03 13.83 13.38
CA GLY A 179 2.57 14.61 14.53
C GLY A 179 1.06 14.52 14.74
N PHE A 180 0.27 14.54 13.65
CA PHE A 180 -1.17 14.35 13.70
C PHE A 180 -1.55 12.94 14.18
N LEU A 181 -0.87 11.91 13.67
CA LEU A 181 -1.08 10.52 14.09
C LEU A 181 -0.79 10.34 15.58
N LEU A 182 0.32 10.90 16.07
CA LEU A 182 0.64 10.88 17.50
C LEU A 182 -0.39 11.64 18.35
N ALA A 183 -0.83 12.81 17.89
CA ALA A 183 -1.84 13.59 18.61
C ALA A 183 -3.19 12.85 18.67
N ALA A 184 -3.56 12.15 17.59
CA ALA A 184 -4.76 11.31 17.55
C ALA A 184 -4.65 10.10 18.49
N ASP A 185 -3.47 9.46 18.55
CA ASP A 185 -3.19 8.33 19.45
C ASP A 185 -3.28 8.76 20.93
N VAL A 186 -2.64 9.87 21.29
CA VAL A 186 -2.78 10.47 22.64
C VAL A 186 -4.22 10.84 22.94
N GLY A 187 -4.93 11.43 21.97
CA GLY A 187 -6.35 11.77 22.14
C GLY A 187 -7.24 10.54 22.35
N ALA A 188 -6.92 9.42 21.70
CA ALA A 188 -7.61 8.16 21.87
C ALA A 188 -7.27 7.49 23.21
N ASP A 189 -6.01 7.54 23.65
CA ASP A 189 -5.58 7.00 24.94
C ASP A 189 -6.21 7.77 26.12
N LEU A 190 -6.27 9.10 26.03
CA LEU A 190 -6.98 9.94 27.01
C LEU A 190 -8.50 9.67 27.07
N ALA A 191 -9.09 9.18 25.98
CA ALA A 191 -10.51 8.81 25.94
C ALA A 191 -10.75 7.36 26.43
N SER A 192 -9.69 6.58 26.63
CA SER A 192 -9.75 5.20 27.10
C SER A 192 -9.82 5.12 28.64
N SER A 193 -10.20 3.94 29.16
CA SER A 193 -10.54 3.77 30.58
C SER A 193 -9.32 3.50 31.49
N GLU A 194 -8.11 3.46 30.95
CA GLU A 194 -6.86 3.23 31.69
C GLU A 194 -5.79 4.26 31.27
N PRO A 195 -5.85 5.50 31.79
CA PRO A 195 -4.89 6.53 31.43
C PRO A 195 -3.48 6.16 31.89
N SER A 196 -2.58 5.97 30.92
CA SER A 196 -1.21 5.55 31.17
C SER A 196 -0.26 6.75 31.15
N ILE A 197 0.07 7.28 32.33
CA ILE A 197 0.87 8.52 32.48
C ILE A 197 2.26 8.41 31.83
N GLY A 198 2.85 7.21 31.77
CA GLY A 198 4.18 6.98 31.19
C GLY A 198 4.22 7.19 29.68
N PRO A 199 3.45 6.41 28.89
CA PRO A 199 3.34 6.57 27.45
C PRO A 199 2.82 7.96 27.06
N ASP A 200 1.82 8.51 27.75
CA ASP A 200 1.26 9.83 27.46
C ASP A 200 2.29 10.97 27.52
N LEU A 201 3.22 10.93 28.48
CA LEU A 201 4.31 11.90 28.59
C LEU A 201 5.33 11.75 27.46
N LEU A 202 5.63 10.53 27.03
CA LEU A 202 6.53 10.27 25.91
C LEU A 202 5.89 10.73 24.60
N TYR A 203 4.62 10.41 24.36
CA TYR A 203 3.92 10.79 23.14
C TYR A 203 3.65 12.29 23.07
N SER A 204 3.30 12.94 24.17
CA SER A 204 3.18 14.41 24.21
C SER A 204 4.53 15.10 23.98
N GLY A 205 5.62 14.56 24.54
CA GLY A 205 6.98 15.04 24.26
C GLY A 205 7.39 14.88 22.80
N LEU A 206 7.08 13.73 22.19
CA LEU A 206 7.38 13.44 20.79
C LEU A 206 6.50 14.27 19.84
N CYS A 207 5.25 14.55 20.23
CA CYS A 207 4.36 15.45 19.52
C CYS A 207 4.87 16.90 19.58
N ALA A 208 5.32 17.38 20.75
CA ALA A 208 5.93 18.70 20.88
C ALA A 208 7.22 18.83 20.04
N LEU A 209 8.06 17.77 20.02
CA LEU A 209 9.25 17.70 19.20
C LEU A 209 8.92 17.72 17.69
N ALA A 210 7.89 16.98 17.26
CA ALA A 210 7.42 16.96 15.88
C ALA A 210 6.89 18.33 15.44
N VAL A 211 6.12 19.01 16.30
CA VAL A 211 5.63 20.38 16.04
C VAL A 211 6.80 21.37 15.97
N TRP A 212 7.77 21.26 16.87
CA TRP A 212 8.98 22.11 16.86
C TRP A 212 9.81 21.90 15.59
N LEU A 213 10.01 20.65 15.16
CA LEU A 213 10.65 20.29 13.88
C LEU A 213 9.88 20.86 12.69
N ALA A 214 8.57 20.72 12.65
CA ALA A 214 7.74 21.27 11.56
C ALA A 214 7.81 22.81 11.48
N ILE A 215 7.89 23.51 12.62
CA ILE A 215 8.09 24.96 12.66
C ILE A 215 9.49 25.33 12.15
N ASN A 216 10.52 24.53 12.49
CA ASN A 216 11.87 24.76 12.04
C ASN A 216 12.01 24.53 10.52
N GLU A 217 11.37 23.50 9.99
CA GLU A 217 11.31 23.26 8.55
C GLU A 217 10.55 24.36 7.81
N LYS A 218 9.45 24.88 8.35
CA LYS A 218 8.73 26.04 7.79
C LYS A 218 9.60 27.30 7.74
N LYS A 219 10.53 27.47 8.69
CA LYS A 219 11.50 28.57 8.65
C LYS A 219 12.61 28.35 7.62
N ALA A 220 13.01 27.10 7.39
CA ALA A 220 13.99 26.74 6.36
C ALA A 220 13.43 26.82 4.93
N LEU A 221 12.10 26.72 4.77
CA LEU A 221 11.40 26.86 3.49
C LEU A 221 11.10 28.33 3.09
N LYS A 222 11.37 29.31 3.96
CA LYS A 222 11.21 30.75 3.69
C LYS A 222 12.54 31.42 3.42
#